data_AF-A0A673LJA4-F1
#
_entry.id   AF-A0A673LJA4-F1
#
_cell.length_a   1.000
_cell.length_b   1.000
_cell.length_c   1.000
_cell.angle_alpha   90.00
_cell.angle_beta   90.00
_cell.angle_gamma   90.00
#
_symmetry.space_group_name_H-M   'P 1'
#
loop_
_entity.id
_entity.type
_entity.pdbx_description
1 polymer ?
#
loop_
_entity_poly.entity_id
_entity_poly.type
_entity_poly.pdbx_seq_one_letter_code
_entity_poly.pdbx_strand_id
1 'polypeptide(L)'
;MFNHCLLRTYVPLEDLNNSLTLQLLLVPANFLPFGNGDVVNPISDDGSSEAIYLQQPFKYFGRTYNQIYVNNNGHLTFTQPLSAYVPYLNAGIDIIAPLWTDLFNVNGGTISYREDTSSAVLAQVTQAVNQYFPNVPFTATSAFVATWDSVPYITGGGVVTFQVVLVSNGERSFILINYGDIAETGQSWLAGYDTVDSVNSFTIPAASAPELSYSSNINVNGRWSFRVDGSLNLPANFLPFGNGDVVNPISDDGSSEAIYLQQPFKYFGRTYNQIYVNNNGHLTFTQPLSAYVPYLNAGIDIIAPLWTDLFNVNGGTISYREDTSSAVLAQVTQAVNQYFPNVPFTATSAFVATWDSVPYYSDEGLVTFQVVLVSNGERSFILINYGDIAETGQVWLVSGVKIHTQFTISRNE
;
A
#
# COMPACT_ATOMS: atom_id res chain seq x y z
N MET A 1 23.35 3.62 10.86
CA MET A 1 24.28 4.77 10.70
C MET A 1 23.78 5.56 9.51
N PHE A 2 23.27 6.79 9.60
CA PHE A 2 23.79 7.99 10.23
C PHE A 2 22.78 8.68 11.16
N ASN A 3 23.30 9.20 12.28
CA ASN A 3 22.65 10.12 13.21
C ASN A 3 22.24 11.42 12.53
N HIS A 4 21.08 11.99 12.89
CA HIS A 4 20.96 13.44 13.15
C HIS A 4 19.89 13.67 14.24
N CYS A 5 20.34 14.30 15.32
CA CYS A 5 19.55 14.82 16.44
C CYS A 5 19.25 16.30 16.16
N LEU A 6 18.04 16.77 16.48
CA LEU A 6 17.77 18.21 16.61
C LEU A 6 16.89 18.46 17.84
N LEU A 7 17.51 19.05 18.87
CA LEU A 7 16.82 19.67 20.00
C LEU A 7 16.06 20.91 19.54
N ARG A 8 14.80 21.06 19.96
CA ARG A 8 14.07 22.34 19.90
C ARG A 8 14.25 23.11 21.22
N THR A 9 14.63 24.37 21.08
CA THR A 9 14.75 25.35 22.16
C THR A 9 13.37 25.86 22.61
N TYR A 10 13.19 25.95 23.92
CA TYR A 10 12.06 26.57 24.62
C TYR A 10 11.79 28.03 24.16
N VAL A 11 10.51 28.42 24.14
CA VAL A 11 10.07 29.82 24.29
C VAL A 11 8.96 29.83 25.35
N PRO A 12 8.99 30.71 26.37
CA PRO A 12 7.99 30.71 27.44
C PRO A 12 6.68 31.38 27.02
N LEU A 13 5.56 30.87 27.55
CA LEU A 13 4.25 31.53 27.51
C LEU A 13 4.19 32.65 28.55
N GLU A 14 4.00 33.89 28.10
CA GLU A 14 3.32 34.92 28.87
C GLU A 14 2.18 35.51 28.01
N ASP A 15 1.07 35.82 28.70
CA ASP A 15 -0.12 36.55 28.27
C ASP A 15 -1.17 35.83 27.41
N LEU A 16 -2.11 35.15 28.08
CA LEU A 16 -3.51 35.60 28.11
C LEU A 16 -4.30 34.96 29.26
N ASN A 17 -4.43 35.68 30.38
CA ASN A 17 -5.49 35.44 31.36
C ASN A 17 -6.81 36.01 30.81
N ASN A 18 -7.81 35.15 30.56
CA ASN A 18 -9.15 35.26 31.17
C ASN A 18 -10.17 34.26 30.60
N SER A 19 -10.78 33.52 31.53
CA SER A 19 -12.18 33.07 31.55
C SER A 19 -12.66 32.05 30.50
N LEU A 20 -12.58 30.76 30.86
CA LEU A 20 -13.73 29.87 31.09
C LEU A 20 -13.17 28.45 31.34
N THR A 21 -13.47 27.88 32.51
CA THR A 21 -13.23 26.47 32.79
C THR A 21 -14.07 25.61 31.86
N LEU A 22 -13.46 25.16 30.77
CA LEU A 22 -13.86 23.97 30.05
C LEU A 22 -12.76 22.95 30.33
N GLN A 23 -13.05 21.92 31.13
CA GLN A 23 -12.24 20.71 31.14
C GLN A 23 -12.35 20.09 29.75
N LEU A 24 -11.51 20.54 28.83
CA LEU A 24 -11.25 19.84 27.59
C LEU A 24 -10.40 18.64 27.99
N LEU A 25 -11.03 17.47 28.14
CA LEU A 25 -10.33 16.21 27.93
C LEU A 25 -9.65 16.38 26.55
N LEU A 26 -8.32 16.51 26.56
CA LEU A 26 -7.53 16.69 25.36
C LEU A 26 -7.62 15.40 24.54
N VAL A 27 -8.68 15.28 23.74
CA VAL A 27 -8.65 14.43 22.57
C VAL A 27 -7.49 14.96 21.72
N PRO A 28 -6.45 14.16 21.42
CA PRO A 28 -5.36 14.65 20.60
C PRO A 28 -5.91 15.19 19.27
N ALA A 29 -5.20 16.12 18.63
CA ALA A 29 -5.57 16.76 17.35
C ALA A 29 -5.74 15.77 16.15
N ASN A 30 -5.82 14.47 16.45
CA ASN A 30 -5.75 13.34 15.55
C ASN A 30 -7.06 12.57 15.38
N PHE A 31 -8.05 12.76 16.25
CA PHE A 31 -9.32 12.03 16.17
C PHE A 31 -10.34 12.87 15.40
N LEU A 32 -11.21 12.19 14.64
CA LEU A 32 -12.48 12.78 14.25
C LEU A 32 -13.34 12.96 15.52
N PRO A 33 -14.19 14.00 15.60
CA PRO A 33 -15.11 14.16 16.72
C PRO A 33 -15.92 12.88 16.97
N PHE A 34 -16.14 12.51 18.23
CA PHE A 34 -16.89 11.31 18.61
C PHE A 34 -17.74 11.56 19.87
N GLY A 35 -18.65 10.63 20.16
CA GLY A 35 -19.54 10.66 21.33
C GLY A 35 -20.92 11.23 21.02
N ASN A 36 -21.03 12.49 20.61
CA ASN A 36 -22.35 13.11 20.38
C ASN A 36 -22.99 12.61 19.08
N GLY A 37 -24.07 11.81 19.19
CA GLY A 37 -24.82 11.27 18.07
C GLY A 37 -24.29 9.94 17.50
N ASP A 38 -23.21 9.40 18.08
CA ASP A 38 -22.73 8.07 17.74
C ASP A 38 -23.64 6.99 18.34
N VAL A 39 -23.71 5.84 17.69
CA VAL A 39 -24.35 4.65 18.26
C VAL A 39 -23.37 4.00 19.23
N VAL A 40 -23.81 3.76 20.47
CA VAL A 40 -22.99 3.13 21.51
C VAL A 40 -23.16 1.60 21.43
N ASN A 41 -22.03 0.89 21.45
CA ASN A 41 -21.99 -0.56 21.45
C ASN A 41 -22.54 -1.14 22.76
N PRO A 42 -23.08 -2.37 22.77
CA PRO A 42 -23.56 -3.00 23.99
C PRO A 42 -22.47 -3.09 25.09
N ILE A 43 -22.88 -2.81 26.32
CA ILE A 43 -22.06 -3.04 27.51
C ILE A 43 -22.05 -4.54 27.79
N SER A 44 -20.92 -5.20 27.54
CA SER A 44 -20.71 -6.64 27.65
C SER A 44 -19.21 -6.92 27.56
N ASP A 45 -18.74 -8.04 28.11
CA ASP A 45 -17.34 -8.46 28.07
C ASP A 45 -16.87 -8.75 26.63
N ASP A 46 -17.08 -9.98 26.15
CA ASP A 46 -16.81 -10.41 24.78
C ASP A 46 -17.93 -10.02 23.78
N GLY A 47 -18.51 -8.85 23.99
CA GLY A 47 -19.64 -8.34 23.22
C GLY A 47 -19.26 -7.84 21.84
N SER A 48 -20.27 -7.73 20.98
CA SER A 48 -20.15 -7.11 19.65
C SER A 48 -21.43 -6.35 19.35
N SER A 49 -21.36 -5.43 18.39
CA SER A 49 -22.56 -4.87 17.77
C SER A 49 -23.36 -5.96 17.07
N GLU A 50 -24.65 -5.69 16.83
CA GLU A 50 -25.40 -6.34 15.75
C GLU A 50 -24.78 -6.00 14.38
N ALA A 51 -25.25 -6.65 13.31
CA ALA A 51 -24.80 -6.33 11.96
C ALA A 51 -25.12 -4.86 11.61
N ILE A 52 -24.08 -4.07 11.31
CA ILE A 52 -24.21 -2.69 10.88
C ILE A 52 -24.14 -2.66 9.36
N TYR A 53 -25.27 -2.37 8.71
CA TYR A 53 -25.31 -2.24 7.26
C TYR A 53 -24.75 -0.89 6.81
N LEU A 54 -23.72 -0.92 5.98
CA LEU A 54 -23.06 0.27 5.43
C LEU A 54 -23.92 0.88 4.34
N GLN A 55 -24.07 2.20 4.33
CA GLN A 55 -24.78 2.94 3.28
C GLN A 55 -24.03 2.85 1.94
N GLN A 56 -22.70 2.73 1.99
CA GLN A 56 -21.88 2.41 0.83
C GLN A 56 -21.01 1.17 1.07
N PRO A 57 -20.83 0.32 0.05
CA PRO A 57 -19.94 -0.82 0.19
C PRO A 57 -18.51 -0.42 0.49
N PHE A 58 -17.86 -1.18 1.36
CA PHE A 58 -16.43 -1.05 1.66
C PHE A 58 -15.66 -2.16 0.92
N LYS A 59 -14.59 -1.79 0.20
CA LYS A 59 -13.72 -2.78 -0.43
C LYS A 59 -12.57 -3.13 0.50
N TYR A 60 -12.38 -4.42 0.73
CA TYR A 60 -11.32 -4.95 1.56
C TYR A 60 -10.60 -6.08 0.81
N PHE A 61 -9.42 -5.79 0.29
CA PHE A 61 -8.54 -6.64 -0.52
C PHE A 61 -9.30 -7.43 -1.60
N GLY A 62 -9.97 -6.71 -2.50
CA GLY A 62 -10.73 -7.30 -3.61
C GLY A 62 -12.12 -7.82 -3.24
N ARG A 63 -12.45 -7.95 -1.96
CA ARG A 63 -13.79 -8.31 -1.46
C ARG A 63 -14.61 -7.05 -1.22
N THR A 64 -15.92 -7.14 -1.39
CA THR A 64 -16.85 -6.01 -1.17
C THR A 64 -17.81 -6.37 -0.04
N TYR A 65 -17.83 -5.54 0.99
CA TYR A 65 -18.65 -5.72 2.18
C TYR A 65 -19.70 -4.63 2.30
N ASN A 66 -20.93 -5.03 2.60
CA ASN A 66 -22.07 -4.13 2.84
C ASN A 66 -22.43 -4.07 4.32
N GLN A 67 -21.69 -4.76 5.18
CA GLN A 67 -21.94 -4.80 6.60
C GLN A 67 -20.62 -4.88 7.38
N ILE A 68 -20.66 -4.47 8.64
CA ILE A 68 -19.54 -4.52 9.57
C ILE A 68 -20.05 -4.78 10.99
N TYR A 69 -19.17 -5.29 11.85
CA TYR A 69 -19.40 -5.49 13.28
C TYR A 69 -18.31 -4.79 14.07
N VAL A 70 -18.69 -4.09 15.14
CA VAL A 70 -17.76 -3.44 16.07
C VAL A 70 -17.67 -4.28 17.33
N ASN A 71 -16.49 -4.83 17.62
CA ASN A 71 -16.29 -5.70 18.75
C ASN A 71 -15.79 -4.94 20.00
N ASN A 72 -16.19 -5.40 21.18
CA ASN A 72 -15.75 -4.78 22.43
C ASN A 72 -14.24 -4.94 22.66
N ASN A 73 -13.65 -6.04 22.18
CA ASN A 73 -12.23 -6.37 22.28
C ASN A 73 -11.34 -5.68 21.23
N GLY A 74 -11.83 -4.62 20.57
CA GLY A 74 -10.97 -3.68 19.83
C GLY A 74 -10.67 -4.04 18.38
N HIS A 75 -11.55 -4.83 17.75
CA HIS A 75 -11.50 -5.18 16.34
C HIS A 75 -12.84 -5.01 15.63
N LEU A 76 -12.77 -4.98 14.30
CA LEU A 76 -13.89 -4.98 13.37
C LEU A 76 -13.85 -6.24 12.52
N THR A 77 -15.02 -6.84 12.24
CA THR A 77 -15.18 -7.93 11.28
C THR A 77 -16.30 -7.60 10.29
N PHE A 78 -16.34 -8.29 9.14
CA PHE A 78 -17.33 -7.99 8.10
C PHE A 78 -18.42 -9.06 7.90
N THR A 79 -18.15 -10.32 8.27
CA THR A 79 -19.08 -11.42 7.99
C THR A 79 -19.92 -11.82 9.20
N GLN A 80 -19.31 -11.85 10.39
CA GLN A 80 -19.96 -12.25 11.64
C GLN A 80 -19.22 -11.65 12.84
N PRO A 81 -19.88 -11.49 14.01
CA PRO A 81 -19.20 -11.11 15.23
C PRO A 81 -18.19 -12.19 15.66
N LEU A 82 -17.08 -11.77 16.28
CA LEU A 82 -16.04 -12.66 16.80
C LEU A 82 -15.84 -12.39 18.29
N SER A 83 -16.19 -13.34 19.16
CA SER A 83 -16.12 -13.20 20.63
C SER A 83 -14.74 -13.53 21.22
N ALA A 84 -13.70 -13.65 20.40
CA ALA A 84 -12.37 -13.98 20.90
C ALA A 84 -11.71 -12.73 21.49
N TYR A 85 -11.23 -12.82 22.72
CA TYR A 85 -10.53 -11.76 23.44
C TYR A 85 -9.00 -11.92 23.43
N VAL A 86 -8.52 -13.17 23.33
CA VAL A 86 -7.10 -13.45 23.06
C VAL A 86 -6.89 -13.41 21.56
N PRO A 87 -6.02 -12.52 21.05
CA PRO A 87 -5.80 -12.38 19.62
C PRO A 87 -4.94 -13.54 19.10
N TYR A 88 -5.17 -13.90 17.83
CA TYR A 88 -4.41 -14.93 17.12
C TYR A 88 -4.24 -14.54 15.66
N LEU A 89 -3.13 -15.00 15.06
CA LEU A 89 -2.88 -14.83 13.63
C LEU A 89 -3.74 -15.81 12.82
N ASN A 90 -4.00 -15.46 11.56
CA ASN A 90 -4.76 -16.27 10.61
C ASN A 90 -6.15 -16.58 11.13
N ALA A 91 -6.91 -15.52 11.42
CA ALA A 91 -8.17 -15.65 12.12
C ALA A 91 -9.27 -16.40 11.33
N GLY A 92 -9.02 -16.68 10.04
CA GLY A 92 -9.99 -17.29 9.14
C GLY A 92 -11.19 -16.39 8.88
N ILE A 93 -11.02 -15.08 9.06
CA ILE A 93 -12.03 -14.04 8.88
C ILE A 93 -11.36 -12.73 8.51
N ASP A 94 -11.98 -11.93 7.64
CA ASP A 94 -11.53 -10.57 7.35
C ASP A 94 -11.72 -9.71 8.61
N ILE A 95 -10.61 -9.17 9.11
CA ILE A 95 -10.54 -8.48 10.40
C ILE A 95 -9.65 -7.24 10.33
N ILE A 96 -10.11 -6.14 10.93
CA ILE A 96 -9.32 -4.94 11.17
C ILE A 96 -9.21 -4.77 12.68
N ALA A 97 -8.01 -4.86 13.21
CA ALA A 97 -7.75 -4.88 14.64
C ALA A 97 -6.84 -3.70 15.02
N PRO A 98 -7.37 -2.48 15.23
CA PRO A 98 -6.57 -1.38 15.77
C PRO A 98 -5.88 -1.78 17.08
N LEU A 99 -6.59 -2.46 17.99
CA LEU A 99 -5.98 -3.06 19.18
C LEU A 99 -6.86 -4.21 19.64
N TRP A 100 -6.56 -5.42 19.18
CA TRP A 100 -7.26 -6.63 19.61
C TRP A 100 -6.66 -7.18 20.90
N THR A 101 -7.43 -7.07 21.98
CA THR A 101 -7.08 -7.53 23.33
C THR A 101 -8.36 -7.61 24.17
N ASP A 102 -8.27 -8.28 25.31
CA ASP A 102 -9.36 -8.39 26.27
C ASP A 102 -9.67 -7.02 26.95
N LEU A 103 -10.78 -6.40 26.51
CA LEU A 103 -11.26 -5.08 26.92
C LEU A 103 -12.63 -5.19 27.57
N PHE A 104 -12.86 -4.43 28.65
CA PHE A 104 -14.02 -4.62 29.51
C PHE A 104 -14.84 -3.35 29.71
N ASN A 105 -15.70 -3.03 28.74
CA ASN A 105 -16.53 -1.82 28.80
C ASN A 105 -17.59 -1.81 29.92
N VAL A 106 -17.78 -2.94 30.63
CA VAL A 106 -18.62 -3.05 31.84
C VAL A 106 -18.08 -2.20 32.99
N ASN A 107 -16.75 -2.03 33.08
CA ASN A 107 -16.09 -1.25 34.14
C ASN A 107 -15.84 0.21 33.76
N GLY A 108 -16.27 0.65 32.58
CA GLY A 108 -16.14 2.03 32.12
C GLY A 108 -15.70 2.16 30.67
N GLY A 109 -15.49 3.41 30.25
CA GLY A 109 -15.23 3.75 28.85
C GLY A 109 -16.48 3.67 27.98
N THR A 110 -16.34 4.06 26.72
CA THR A 110 -17.42 3.98 25.72
C THR A 110 -16.86 3.44 24.43
N ILE A 111 -17.60 2.52 23.81
CA ILE A 111 -17.32 2.04 22.46
C ILE A 111 -18.46 2.56 21.60
N SER A 112 -18.14 3.37 20.59
CA SER A 112 -19.16 4.01 19.76
C SER A 112 -18.77 3.98 18.30
N TYR A 113 -19.78 4.03 17.43
CA TYR A 113 -19.57 4.07 16.00
C TYR A 113 -20.62 4.91 15.27
N ARG A 114 -20.27 5.36 14.08
CA ARG A 114 -21.19 5.98 13.12
C ARG A 114 -20.70 5.81 11.70
N GLU A 115 -21.62 5.93 10.75
CA GLU A 115 -21.26 6.25 9.37
C GLU A 115 -21.52 7.74 9.13
N ASP A 116 -20.52 8.44 8.62
CA ASP A 116 -20.50 9.89 8.46
C ASP A 116 -20.35 10.26 6.99
N THR A 117 -21.34 10.96 6.45
CA THR A 117 -21.38 11.48 5.08
C THR A 117 -21.40 13.01 5.07
N SER A 118 -21.12 13.65 6.22
CA SER A 118 -21.07 15.11 6.31
C SER A 118 -19.90 15.67 5.51
N SER A 119 -20.12 16.82 4.85
CA SER A 119 -19.09 17.47 4.03
C SER A 119 -17.83 17.82 4.82
N ALA A 120 -17.96 18.15 6.12
CA ALA A 120 -16.85 18.47 6.99
C ALA A 120 -15.94 17.25 7.23
N VAL A 121 -16.52 16.11 7.63
CA VAL A 121 -15.75 14.89 7.87
C VAL A 121 -15.19 14.34 6.56
N LEU A 122 -16.00 14.29 5.48
CA LEU A 122 -15.54 13.82 4.17
C LEU A 122 -14.38 14.66 3.63
N ALA A 123 -14.40 16.00 3.80
CA ALA A 123 -13.29 16.85 3.41
C ALA A 123 -12.02 16.56 4.23
N GLN A 124 -12.15 16.36 5.54
CA GLN A 124 -11.02 16.07 6.43
C GLN A 124 -10.36 14.73 6.09
N VAL A 125 -11.14 13.66 5.92
CA VAL A 125 -10.59 12.34 5.57
C VAL A 125 -10.07 12.31 4.13
N THR A 126 -10.68 13.05 3.21
CA THR A 126 -10.16 13.23 1.84
C THR A 126 -8.79 13.90 1.87
N GLN A 127 -8.63 14.97 2.65
CA GLN A 127 -7.34 15.65 2.81
C GLN A 127 -6.29 14.71 3.41
N ALA A 128 -6.65 13.95 4.44
CA ALA A 128 -5.74 12.99 5.06
C ALA A 128 -5.29 11.91 4.07
N VAL A 129 -6.22 11.27 3.35
CA VAL A 129 -5.90 10.25 2.34
C VAL A 129 -5.02 10.84 1.22
N ASN A 130 -5.35 12.01 0.68
CA ASN A 130 -4.55 12.64 -0.37
C ASN A 130 -3.15 13.07 0.13
N GLN A 131 -3.00 13.37 1.41
CA GLN A 131 -1.69 13.64 2.01
C GLN A 131 -0.85 12.36 2.14
N TYR A 132 -1.47 11.25 2.56
CA TYR A 132 -0.76 9.99 2.83
C TYR A 132 -0.53 9.16 1.56
N PHE A 133 -1.40 9.30 0.55
CA PHE A 133 -1.37 8.59 -0.72
C PHE A 133 -1.48 9.57 -1.90
N PRO A 134 -0.50 10.47 -2.10
CA PRO A 134 -0.59 11.57 -3.08
C PRO A 134 -0.72 11.12 -4.53
N ASN A 135 -0.40 9.86 -4.83
CA ASN A 135 -0.47 9.28 -6.18
C ASN A 135 -1.77 8.54 -6.45
N VAL A 136 -2.70 8.51 -5.48
CA VAL A 136 -4.00 7.86 -5.62
C VAL A 136 -5.06 8.96 -5.56
N PRO A 137 -5.54 9.45 -6.72
CA PRO A 137 -6.61 10.45 -6.73
C PRO A 137 -7.82 9.96 -5.95
N PHE A 138 -8.22 10.70 -4.93
CA PHE A 138 -9.27 10.27 -4.03
C PHE A 138 -10.12 11.44 -3.52
N THR A 139 -11.43 11.18 -3.45
CA THR A 139 -12.44 12.02 -2.80
C THR A 139 -13.40 11.10 -2.07
N ALA A 140 -13.47 11.19 -0.74
CA ALA A 140 -14.32 10.34 0.06
C ALA A 140 -15.80 10.64 -0.18
N THR A 141 -16.62 9.58 -0.23
CA THR A 141 -18.09 9.69 -0.23
C THR A 141 -18.73 9.03 0.99
N SER A 142 -17.99 8.21 1.74
CA SER A 142 -18.39 7.67 3.04
C SER A 142 -17.18 7.53 3.97
N ALA A 143 -17.43 7.68 5.27
CA ALA A 143 -16.50 7.34 6.34
C ALA A 143 -17.23 6.59 7.46
N PHE A 144 -16.83 5.36 7.76
CA PHE A 144 -17.28 4.66 8.97
C PHE A 144 -16.27 4.88 10.09
N VAL A 145 -16.71 5.40 11.22
CA VAL A 145 -15.87 5.75 12.38
C VAL A 145 -16.25 4.84 13.53
N ALA A 146 -15.28 4.15 14.13
CA ALA A 146 -15.45 3.43 15.40
C ALA A 146 -14.39 3.90 16.39
N THR A 147 -14.81 4.20 17.61
CA THR A 147 -13.95 4.72 18.68
C THR A 147 -14.14 3.89 19.94
N TRP A 148 -13.01 3.47 20.53
CA TRP A 148 -12.92 2.95 21.88
C TRP A 148 -12.34 4.09 22.71
N ASP A 149 -13.14 4.71 23.55
CA ASP A 149 -12.73 5.83 24.39
C ASP A 149 -12.64 5.40 25.84
N SER A 150 -11.42 5.46 26.39
CA SER A 150 -11.12 5.20 27.80
C SER A 150 -11.64 3.84 28.28
N VAL A 151 -11.54 2.82 27.44
CA VAL A 151 -12.02 1.46 27.73
C VAL A 151 -10.98 0.72 28.57
N PRO A 152 -11.32 0.14 29.73
CA PRO A 152 -10.37 -0.54 30.58
C PRO A 152 -10.03 -1.94 30.07
N TYR A 153 -8.84 -2.43 30.38
CA TYR A 153 -8.49 -3.85 30.26
C TYR A 153 -9.26 -4.71 31.27
N ILE A 154 -9.62 -5.96 30.94
CA ILE A 154 -10.30 -6.86 31.88
C ILE A 154 -9.47 -7.11 33.14
N THR A 155 -8.14 -7.22 33.02
CA THR A 155 -7.23 -7.43 34.16
C THR A 155 -6.98 -6.17 34.99
N GLY A 156 -7.56 -5.03 34.59
CA GLY A 156 -7.15 -3.71 35.07
C GLY A 156 -5.79 -3.29 34.50
N GLY A 157 -5.19 -2.25 35.06
CA GLY A 157 -3.88 -1.71 34.61
C GLY A 157 -3.95 -0.43 33.79
N GLY A 158 -5.16 0.06 33.49
CA GLY A 158 -5.39 1.33 32.82
C GLY A 158 -6.52 1.24 31.80
N VAL A 159 -6.60 2.26 30.96
CA VAL A 159 -7.57 2.37 29.88
C VAL A 159 -6.87 2.61 28.55
N VAL A 160 -7.59 2.35 27.46
CA VAL A 160 -7.13 2.60 26.09
C VAL A 160 -8.10 3.51 25.36
N THR A 161 -7.55 4.43 24.58
CA THR A 161 -8.31 5.27 23.65
C THR A 161 -7.74 5.15 22.24
N PHE A 162 -8.54 4.69 21.29
CA PHE A 162 -8.19 4.60 19.87
C PHE A 162 -9.42 4.71 18.97
N GLN A 163 -9.19 5.09 17.72
CA GLN A 163 -10.22 5.27 16.71
C GLN A 163 -9.76 4.65 15.39
N VAL A 164 -10.68 4.00 14.69
CA VAL A 164 -10.50 3.56 13.31
C VAL A 164 -11.52 4.23 12.42
N VAL A 165 -11.07 4.65 11.24
CA VAL A 165 -11.89 5.26 10.21
C VAL A 165 -11.73 4.47 8.93
N LEU A 166 -12.81 3.87 8.45
CA LEU A 166 -12.88 3.24 7.13
C LEU A 166 -13.39 4.27 6.13
N VAL A 167 -12.52 4.72 5.24
CA VAL A 167 -12.81 5.79 4.28
C VAL A 167 -13.02 5.17 2.91
N SER A 168 -14.14 5.48 2.24
CA SER A 168 -14.49 4.89 0.94
C SER A 168 -15.02 5.94 -0.04
N ASN A 169 -14.80 5.69 -1.33
CA ASN A 169 -15.54 6.34 -2.41
C ASN A 169 -16.34 5.35 -3.29
N GLY A 170 -16.52 4.12 -2.79
CA GLY A 170 -17.11 2.99 -3.52
C GLY A 170 -16.12 2.24 -4.42
N GLU A 171 -15.06 2.90 -4.90
CA GLU A 171 -14.03 2.28 -5.75
C GLU A 171 -12.71 2.01 -5.02
N ARG A 172 -12.35 2.90 -4.10
CA ARG A 172 -11.13 2.93 -3.28
C ARG A 172 -11.53 2.96 -1.82
N SER A 173 -10.68 2.35 -0.99
CA SER A 173 -10.96 2.11 0.41
C SER A 173 -9.68 2.18 1.22
N PHE A 174 -9.73 2.90 2.33
CA PHE A 174 -8.60 3.15 3.20
C PHE A 174 -8.99 2.91 4.66
N ILE A 175 -8.04 2.45 5.45
CA ILE A 175 -8.14 2.36 6.91
C ILE A 175 -7.25 3.45 7.49
N LEU A 176 -7.81 4.33 8.32
CA LEU A 176 -7.04 5.26 9.13
C LEU A 176 -7.19 4.85 10.60
N ILE A 177 -6.09 4.55 11.28
CA ILE A 177 -6.06 4.22 12.70
C ILE A 177 -5.40 5.38 13.44
N ASN A 178 -6.07 5.89 14.48
CA ASN A 178 -5.59 6.93 15.36
C ASN A 178 -5.52 6.39 16.79
N TYR A 179 -4.33 6.36 17.38
CA TYR A 179 -4.12 6.02 18.77
C TYR A 179 -4.07 7.29 19.63
N GLY A 180 -4.81 7.27 20.74
CA GLY A 180 -4.70 8.23 21.83
C GLY A 180 -3.80 7.65 22.91
N ASP A 181 -4.19 7.78 24.16
CA ASP A 181 -3.48 7.14 25.28
C ASP A 181 -3.78 5.64 25.31
N ILE A 182 -2.73 4.82 25.22
CA ILE A 182 -2.80 3.36 25.37
C ILE A 182 -2.01 2.99 26.61
N ALA A 183 -2.70 2.55 27.67
CA ALA A 183 -2.05 2.12 28.89
C ALA A 183 -1.21 0.85 28.69
N GLU A 184 -0.22 0.64 29.56
CA GLU A 184 0.59 -0.58 29.52
C GLU A 184 -0.23 -1.79 29.99
N THR A 185 0.01 -2.95 29.37
CA THR A 185 -0.69 -4.18 29.71
C THR A 185 0.23 -5.39 29.61
N GLY A 186 -0.01 -6.38 30.47
CA GLY A 186 0.60 -7.70 30.40
C GLY A 186 -0.24 -8.71 29.60
N GLN A 187 -1.41 -8.31 29.12
CA GLN A 187 -2.29 -9.16 28.29
C GLN A 187 -1.69 -9.37 26.91
N SER A 188 -2.07 -10.47 26.25
CA SER A 188 -1.77 -10.64 24.83
C SER A 188 -2.58 -9.64 24.01
N TRP A 189 -1.92 -8.95 23.10
CA TRP A 189 -2.54 -7.98 22.20
C TRP A 189 -1.96 -8.12 20.78
N LEU A 190 -2.76 -7.77 19.78
CA LEU A 190 -2.32 -7.60 18.39
C LEU A 190 -2.89 -6.29 17.83
N ALA A 191 -2.17 -5.66 16.93
CA ALA A 191 -2.62 -4.47 16.22
C ALA A 191 -2.28 -4.62 14.73
N GLY A 192 -3.23 -4.34 13.83
CA GLY A 192 -3.06 -4.57 12.41
C GLY A 192 -4.35 -4.96 11.69
N TYR A 193 -4.22 -5.78 10.65
CA TYR A 193 -5.35 -6.34 9.91
C TYR A 193 -4.97 -7.68 9.29
N ASP A 194 -5.98 -8.49 8.96
CA ASP A 194 -5.80 -9.79 8.32
C ASP A 194 -7.00 -10.11 7.42
N THR A 195 -6.74 -10.87 6.36
CA THR A 195 -7.76 -11.39 5.46
C THR A 195 -8.08 -12.85 5.78
N VAL A 196 -9.25 -13.31 5.38
CA VAL A 196 -9.76 -14.67 5.62
C VAL A 196 -8.82 -15.76 5.11
N ASP A 197 -8.07 -15.48 4.05
CA ASP A 197 -7.06 -16.35 3.44
C ASP A 197 -5.62 -15.97 3.85
N SER A 198 -5.46 -14.94 4.68
CA SER A 198 -4.19 -14.37 5.14
C SER A 198 -3.21 -13.98 4.05
N VAL A 199 -3.69 -13.86 2.80
CA VAL A 199 -2.91 -13.39 1.65
C VAL A 199 -2.50 -11.94 1.84
N ASN A 200 -3.40 -11.13 2.39
CA ASN A 200 -3.12 -9.75 2.79
C ASN A 200 -3.25 -9.64 4.31
N SER A 201 -2.13 -9.46 4.98
CA SER A 201 -2.07 -9.27 6.42
C SER A 201 -0.97 -8.29 6.79
N PHE A 202 -1.16 -7.58 7.91
CA PHE A 202 -0.14 -6.69 8.45
C PHE A 202 -0.26 -6.65 9.97
N THR A 203 0.86 -6.84 10.67
CA THR A 203 0.96 -6.62 12.11
C THR A 203 1.81 -5.38 12.38
N ILE A 204 1.28 -4.45 13.16
CA ILE A 204 2.00 -3.23 13.56
C ILE A 204 3.19 -3.63 14.45
N PRO A 205 4.44 -3.31 14.05
CA PRO A 205 5.62 -3.65 14.81
C PRO A 205 5.79 -2.67 15.98
N ALA A 206 5.18 -3.00 17.12
CA ALA A 206 5.34 -2.29 18.38
C ALA A 206 5.77 -3.28 19.47
N ALA A 207 6.77 -2.91 20.28
CA ALA A 207 7.33 -3.76 21.33
C ALA A 207 6.46 -3.80 22.58
N SER A 208 5.58 -2.80 22.77
CA SER A 208 4.59 -2.73 23.84
C SER A 208 3.33 -1.99 23.36
N ALA A 209 2.19 -2.21 24.03
CA ALA A 209 0.94 -1.55 23.65
C ALA A 209 1.03 0.00 23.67
N PRO A 210 1.69 0.65 24.65
CA PRO A 210 1.87 2.10 24.65
C PRO A 210 2.64 2.65 23.45
N GLU A 211 3.51 1.86 22.80
CA GLU A 211 4.22 2.31 21.60
C GLU A 211 3.28 2.56 20.41
N LEU A 212 2.06 2.00 20.41
CA LEU A 212 1.04 2.31 19.40
C LEU A 212 0.72 3.81 19.35
N SER A 213 0.72 4.49 20.50
CA SER A 213 0.52 5.95 20.62
C SER A 213 1.62 6.78 19.96
N TYR A 214 2.77 6.18 19.61
CA TYR A 214 3.91 6.88 19.04
C TYR A 214 4.41 6.30 17.71
N SER A 215 3.99 5.09 17.35
CA SER A 215 4.33 4.43 16.08
C SER A 215 3.54 4.99 14.88
N SER A 216 4.08 4.84 13.67
CA SER A 216 3.43 5.29 12.44
C SER A 216 4.06 4.71 11.17
N ASN A 217 3.27 4.52 10.11
CA ASN A 217 3.77 4.32 8.73
C ASN A 217 3.68 5.56 7.84
N ILE A 218 3.15 6.68 8.36
CA ILE A 218 2.92 7.92 7.63
C ILE A 218 3.65 9.12 8.25
N ASN A 219 4.60 8.85 9.17
CA ASN A 219 5.35 9.86 9.92
C ASN A 219 4.46 10.83 10.72
N VAL A 220 3.29 10.37 11.18
CA VAL A 220 2.41 11.10 12.10
C VAL A 220 2.22 10.26 13.35
N ASN A 221 2.73 10.76 14.47
CA ASN A 221 2.76 10.06 15.75
C ASN A 221 1.39 9.46 16.12
N GLY A 222 1.38 8.15 16.39
CA GLY A 222 0.16 7.42 16.77
C GLY A 222 -0.83 7.20 15.63
N ARG A 223 -0.39 7.27 14.37
CA ARG A 223 -1.27 7.07 13.22
C ARG A 223 -0.75 6.05 12.23
N TRP A 224 -1.66 5.17 11.82
CA TRP A 224 -1.42 4.19 10.77
C TRP A 224 -2.47 4.34 9.68
N SER A 225 -2.05 4.19 8.43
CA SER A 225 -2.93 4.35 7.28
C SER A 225 -2.65 3.29 6.24
N PHE A 226 -3.69 2.61 5.76
CA PHE A 226 -3.55 1.53 4.78
C PHE A 226 -4.55 1.71 3.66
N ARG A 227 -4.09 1.54 2.42
CA ARG A 227 -4.98 1.33 1.28
C ARG A 227 -5.36 -0.13 1.23
N VAL A 228 -6.65 -0.42 1.16
CA VAL A 228 -7.20 -1.77 1.31
C VAL A 228 -8.23 -2.13 0.24
N ASP A 229 -8.37 -1.37 -0.84
CA ASP A 229 -9.34 -1.73 -1.90
C ASP A 229 -8.92 -2.91 -2.79
N GLY A 230 -7.74 -3.49 -2.57
CA GLY A 230 -7.16 -4.56 -3.39
C GLY A 230 -6.48 -4.05 -4.66
N SER A 231 -6.46 -2.74 -4.90
CA SER A 231 -5.58 -2.16 -5.91
C SER A 231 -4.14 -2.12 -5.41
N LEU A 232 -3.20 -2.34 -6.33
CA LEU A 232 -1.77 -2.35 -6.07
C LEU A 232 -1.26 -1.07 -5.41
N ASN A 233 -0.39 -1.22 -4.41
CA ASN A 233 0.34 -0.13 -3.78
C ASN A 233 1.58 0.22 -4.61
N LEU A 234 1.36 0.80 -5.79
CA LEU A 234 2.45 1.15 -6.68
C LEU A 234 3.13 2.45 -6.25
N PRO A 235 4.47 2.50 -6.21
CA PRO A 235 5.17 3.74 -5.95
C PRO A 235 4.95 4.78 -7.07
N ALA A 236 5.11 6.06 -6.73
CA ALA A 236 4.78 7.23 -7.56
C ALA A 236 5.35 7.23 -8.99
N ASN A 237 6.44 6.49 -9.19
CA ASN A 237 7.17 6.37 -10.44
C ASN A 237 6.51 5.44 -11.45
N PHE A 238 5.49 4.65 -11.07
CA PHE A 238 4.72 3.88 -12.03
C PHE A 238 3.92 4.81 -12.95
N LEU A 239 4.08 4.60 -14.25
CA LEU A 239 3.16 5.14 -15.24
C LEU A 239 1.85 4.34 -15.16
N PRO A 240 0.68 4.96 -15.38
CA PRO A 240 -0.59 4.25 -15.47
C PRO A 240 -0.52 3.11 -16.50
N PHE A 241 -1.20 2.00 -16.26
CA PHE A 241 -1.24 0.85 -17.17
C PHE A 241 -2.61 0.14 -17.14
N GLY A 242 -2.80 -0.79 -18.07
CA GLY A 242 -4.00 -1.63 -18.19
C GLY A 242 -5.04 -1.09 -19.17
N ASN A 243 -5.28 0.23 -19.22
CA ASN A 243 -6.25 0.80 -20.16
C ASN A 243 -5.61 1.09 -21.53
N GLY A 244 -5.97 0.29 -22.54
CA GLY A 244 -5.50 0.47 -23.93
C GLY A 244 -4.10 -0.11 -24.22
N ASP A 245 -3.46 -0.75 -23.23
CA ASP A 245 -2.21 -1.47 -23.46
C ASP A 245 -2.47 -2.74 -24.29
N VAL A 246 -1.46 -3.16 -25.05
CA VAL A 246 -1.46 -4.48 -25.71
C VAL A 246 -1.07 -5.52 -24.67
N VAL A 247 -1.92 -6.54 -24.49
CA VAL A 247 -1.68 -7.64 -23.56
C VAL A 247 -0.84 -8.72 -24.24
N ASN A 248 0.21 -9.17 -23.56
CA ASN A 248 1.08 -10.23 -24.02
C ASN A 248 0.36 -11.59 -23.99
N PRO A 249 0.74 -12.57 -24.82
CA PRO A 249 0.13 -13.89 -24.79
C PRO A 249 0.24 -14.58 -23.43
N ILE A 250 -0.84 -15.24 -23.02
CA ILE A 250 -0.86 -16.13 -21.85
C ILE A 250 -0.15 -17.43 -22.25
N SER A 251 1.03 -17.68 -21.68
CA SER A 251 1.90 -18.82 -22.00
C SER A 251 3.06 -18.88 -21.02
N ASP A 252 3.40 -20.07 -20.52
CA ASP A 252 4.49 -20.34 -19.56
C ASP A 252 5.82 -19.61 -19.90
N ASP A 253 6.52 -20.05 -20.94
CA ASP A 253 7.76 -19.41 -21.42
C ASP A 253 7.53 -18.48 -22.63
N GLY A 254 6.39 -17.80 -22.62
CA GLY A 254 5.90 -17.02 -23.74
C GLY A 254 6.66 -15.70 -23.99
N SER A 255 6.45 -15.14 -25.18
CA SER A 255 6.92 -13.80 -25.55
C SER A 255 5.93 -13.13 -26.49
N SER A 256 6.00 -11.80 -26.58
CA SER A 256 5.33 -11.07 -27.65
C SER A 256 5.88 -11.47 -29.03
N GLU A 257 5.10 -11.19 -30.07
CA GLU A 257 5.64 -11.02 -31.42
C GLU A 257 6.59 -9.80 -31.48
N ALA A 258 7.26 -9.60 -32.63
CA ALA A 258 8.12 -8.44 -32.83
C ALA A 258 7.32 -7.13 -32.73
N ILE A 259 7.67 -6.27 -31.78
CA ILE A 259 7.06 -4.95 -31.60
C ILE A 259 7.95 -3.92 -32.26
N TYR A 260 7.50 -3.31 -33.35
CA TYR A 260 8.25 -2.26 -34.04
C TYR A 260 8.05 -0.92 -33.33
N LEU A 261 9.14 -0.31 -32.89
CA LEU A 261 9.15 0.98 -32.20
C LEU A 261 8.91 2.10 -33.21
N GLN A 262 8.02 3.04 -32.89
CA GLN A 262 7.78 4.24 -33.70
C GLN A 262 9.03 5.12 -33.74
N GLN A 263 9.81 5.11 -32.66
CA GLN A 263 11.10 5.79 -32.60
C GLN A 263 12.22 4.81 -32.21
N PRO A 264 13.38 4.85 -32.90
CA PRO A 264 14.49 3.97 -32.57
C PRO A 264 14.97 4.15 -31.13
N PHE A 265 15.30 3.05 -30.47
CA PHE A 265 15.89 3.03 -29.15
C PHE A 265 17.39 2.77 -29.24
N LYS A 266 18.21 3.60 -28.61
CA LYS A 266 19.65 3.42 -28.58
C LYS A 266 20.05 2.64 -27.33
N TYR A 267 20.52 1.42 -27.53
CA TYR A 267 21.03 0.58 -26.46
C TYR A 267 22.54 0.42 -26.60
N PHE A 268 23.30 1.09 -25.72
CA PHE A 268 24.75 1.02 -25.64
C PHE A 268 25.52 1.27 -26.96
N GLY A 269 25.00 2.16 -27.81
CA GLY A 269 25.59 2.55 -29.09
C GLY A 269 25.04 1.80 -30.30
N ARG A 270 24.19 0.78 -30.08
CA ARG A 270 23.39 0.14 -31.12
C ARG A 270 22.02 0.81 -31.19
N THR A 271 21.45 0.84 -32.38
CA THR A 271 20.11 1.38 -32.62
C THR A 271 19.17 0.23 -32.93
N TYR A 272 18.10 0.11 -32.16
CA TYR A 272 17.07 -0.92 -32.32
C TYR A 272 15.75 -0.28 -32.72
N ASN A 273 15.07 -0.90 -33.68
CA ASN A 273 13.74 -0.48 -34.16
C ASN A 273 12.65 -1.46 -33.74
N GLN A 274 13.00 -2.49 -32.97
CA GLN A 274 12.05 -3.49 -32.52
C GLN A 274 12.43 -3.98 -31.12
N ILE A 275 11.44 -4.52 -30.42
CA ILE A 275 11.58 -5.10 -29.08
C ILE A 275 10.63 -6.28 -28.92
N TYR A 276 10.93 -7.15 -27.96
CA TYR A 276 10.08 -8.26 -27.54
C TYR A 276 9.87 -8.18 -26.02
N VAL A 277 8.65 -8.41 -25.56
CA VAL A 277 8.29 -8.46 -24.14
C VAL A 277 8.11 -9.94 -23.75
N ASN A 278 8.96 -10.43 -22.85
CA ASN A 278 8.94 -11.83 -22.44
C ASN A 278 8.14 -12.05 -21.15
N ASN A 279 7.49 -13.20 -21.04
CA ASN A 279 6.70 -13.52 -19.86
C ASN A 279 7.56 -13.67 -18.59
N ASN A 280 8.80 -14.13 -18.73
CA ASN A 280 9.78 -14.31 -17.65
C ASN A 280 10.52 -13.03 -17.23
N GLY A 281 9.95 -11.85 -17.52
CA GLY A 281 10.38 -10.60 -16.91
C GLY A 281 11.61 -9.91 -17.55
N HIS A 282 11.84 -10.14 -18.84
CA HIS A 282 12.87 -9.46 -19.62
C HIS A 282 12.39 -8.94 -20.97
N LEU A 283 13.17 -8.02 -21.54
CA LEU A 283 13.02 -7.48 -22.89
C LEU A 283 14.23 -7.84 -23.73
N THR A 284 14.02 -8.23 -24.99
CA THR A 284 15.08 -8.45 -25.98
C THR A 284 14.82 -7.63 -27.24
N PHE A 285 15.86 -7.42 -28.05
CA PHE A 285 15.74 -6.57 -29.25
C PHE A 285 15.77 -7.32 -30.58
N THR A 286 16.31 -8.53 -30.61
CA THR A 286 16.56 -9.25 -31.89
C THR A 286 15.68 -10.46 -32.10
N GLN A 287 15.31 -11.16 -31.03
CA GLN A 287 14.49 -12.37 -31.07
C GLN A 287 13.90 -12.66 -29.67
N PRO A 288 12.75 -13.36 -29.57
CA PRO A 288 12.25 -13.85 -28.29
C PRO A 288 13.23 -14.84 -27.64
N LEU A 289 13.25 -14.88 -26.31
CA LEU A 289 14.07 -15.80 -25.52
C LEU A 289 13.21 -16.51 -24.48
N SER A 290 12.97 -17.82 -24.67
CA SER A 290 12.10 -18.65 -23.82
C SER A 290 12.80 -19.22 -22.57
N ALA A 291 13.87 -18.58 -22.11
CA ALA A 291 14.60 -19.09 -20.95
C ALA A 291 13.98 -18.50 -19.67
N TYR A 292 13.56 -19.36 -18.75
CA TYR A 292 13.00 -18.99 -17.44
C TYR A 292 14.08 -18.91 -16.35
N VAL A 293 15.13 -19.74 -16.42
CA VAL A 293 16.30 -19.62 -15.53
C VAL A 293 17.26 -18.56 -16.10
N PRO A 294 17.57 -17.50 -15.35
CA PRO A 294 18.46 -16.45 -15.82
C PRO A 294 19.92 -16.89 -15.88
N TYR A 295 20.67 -16.31 -16.82
CA TYR A 295 22.11 -16.53 -16.96
C TYR A 295 22.81 -15.27 -17.49
N LEU A 296 24.08 -15.08 -17.10
CA LEU A 296 24.82 -13.83 -17.30
C LEU A 296 25.17 -13.52 -18.77
N ASN A 297 25.29 -14.54 -19.62
CA ASN A 297 25.75 -14.40 -21.00
C ASN A 297 24.71 -14.95 -21.98
N ALA A 298 23.62 -14.20 -22.17
CA ALA A 298 22.54 -14.55 -23.11
C ALA A 298 22.96 -14.57 -24.58
N GLY A 299 24.11 -13.98 -24.93
CA GLY A 299 24.55 -13.82 -26.33
C GLY A 299 23.68 -12.87 -27.15
N ILE A 300 22.71 -12.22 -26.51
CA ILE A 300 21.79 -11.24 -27.09
C ILE A 300 21.70 -10.01 -26.18
N ASP A 301 21.34 -8.86 -26.75
CA ASP A 301 21.11 -7.65 -25.98
C ASP A 301 19.76 -7.77 -25.25
N ILE A 302 19.79 -7.59 -23.92
CA ILE A 302 18.68 -7.90 -23.01
C ILE A 302 18.57 -6.85 -21.91
N ILE A 303 17.34 -6.48 -21.57
CA ILE A 303 16.99 -5.69 -20.37
C ILE A 303 16.18 -6.59 -19.46
N ALA A 304 16.75 -6.98 -18.33
CA ALA A 304 16.15 -7.90 -17.36
C ALA A 304 15.88 -7.14 -16.05
N PRO A 305 14.74 -6.43 -15.93
CA PRO A 305 14.32 -5.81 -14.65
C PRO A 305 14.10 -6.87 -13.55
N LEU A 306 13.57 -8.03 -13.89
CA LEU A 306 13.41 -9.18 -13.00
C LEU A 306 13.28 -10.43 -13.86
N TRP A 307 14.40 -11.02 -14.27
CA TRP A 307 14.39 -12.25 -15.04
C TRP A 307 14.32 -13.46 -14.11
N THR A 308 13.19 -14.16 -14.13
CA THR A 308 12.87 -15.34 -13.32
C THR A 308 11.71 -16.09 -13.96
N ASP A 309 11.41 -17.28 -13.44
CA ASP A 309 10.32 -18.14 -13.92
C ASP A 309 8.95 -17.59 -13.48
N LEU A 310 8.23 -16.93 -14.40
CA LEU A 310 6.96 -16.26 -14.14
C LEU A 310 5.85 -16.92 -14.93
N PHE A 311 4.71 -17.17 -14.30
CA PHE A 311 3.68 -18.04 -14.86
C PHE A 311 2.34 -17.32 -15.05
N ASN A 312 2.26 -16.49 -16.10
CA ASN A 312 1.05 -15.70 -16.38
C ASN A 312 -0.20 -16.52 -16.77
N VAL A 313 -0.10 -17.86 -16.82
CA VAL A 313 -1.22 -18.80 -16.99
C VAL A 313 -2.09 -18.86 -15.73
N ASN A 314 -1.49 -18.72 -14.54
CA ASN A 314 -2.20 -18.78 -13.25
C ASN A 314 -2.75 -17.42 -12.79
N GLY A 315 -2.43 -16.33 -13.50
CA GLY A 315 -2.91 -15.00 -13.15
C GLY A 315 -1.96 -13.90 -13.56
N GLY A 316 -2.31 -12.67 -13.17
CA GLY A 316 -1.58 -11.46 -13.56
C GLY A 316 -1.79 -11.07 -15.02
N THR A 317 -1.24 -9.91 -15.38
CA THR A 317 -1.26 -9.39 -16.74
C THR A 317 0.11 -8.85 -17.11
N ILE A 318 0.57 -9.21 -18.30
CA ILE A 318 1.77 -8.63 -18.89
C ILE A 318 1.31 -7.77 -20.05
N SER A 319 1.58 -6.48 -20.01
CA SER A 319 1.10 -5.54 -21.01
C SER A 319 2.17 -4.56 -21.43
N TYR A 320 2.02 -4.00 -22.63
CA TYR A 320 2.93 -2.98 -23.14
C TYR A 320 2.25 -1.97 -24.04
N ARG A 321 2.85 -0.79 -24.16
CA ARG A 321 2.48 0.26 -25.12
C ARG A 321 3.67 1.14 -25.47
N GLU A 322 3.55 1.84 -26.59
CA GLU A 322 4.37 3.03 -26.84
C GLU A 322 3.51 4.27 -26.62
N ASP A 323 4.02 5.22 -25.84
CA ASP A 323 3.31 6.38 -25.34
C ASP A 323 4.05 7.66 -25.76
N THR A 324 3.33 8.53 -26.45
CA THR A 324 3.80 9.85 -26.90
C THR A 324 2.94 10.98 -26.33
N SER A 325 2.10 10.68 -25.34
CA SER A 325 1.25 11.67 -24.69
C SER A 325 2.08 12.68 -23.90
N SER A 326 1.67 13.95 -23.91
CA SER A 326 2.39 15.02 -23.22
C SER A 326 2.50 14.79 -21.72
N ALA A 327 1.50 14.15 -21.09
CA ALA A 327 1.52 13.82 -19.67
C ALA A 327 2.62 12.81 -19.33
N VAL A 328 2.67 11.68 -20.04
CA VAL A 328 3.70 10.66 -19.82
C VAL A 328 5.09 11.20 -20.17
N LEU A 329 5.23 11.89 -21.31
CA LEU A 329 6.50 12.47 -21.74
C LEU A 329 7.03 13.51 -20.74
N ALA A 330 6.16 14.32 -20.14
CA ALA A 330 6.56 15.26 -19.09
C ALA A 330 7.04 14.53 -17.82
N GLN A 331 6.31 13.50 -17.38
CA GLN A 331 6.66 12.71 -16.19
C GLN A 331 8.01 12.00 -16.37
N VAL A 332 8.23 11.31 -17.49
CA VAL A 332 9.50 10.60 -17.73
C VAL A 332 10.65 11.57 -17.99
N THR A 333 10.39 12.73 -18.60
CA THR A 333 11.39 13.80 -18.75
C THR A 333 11.82 14.35 -17.39
N GLN A 334 10.86 14.61 -16.50
CA GLN A 334 11.15 15.04 -15.14
C GLN A 334 11.98 14.00 -14.38
N ALA A 335 11.60 12.72 -14.48
CA ALA A 335 12.34 11.63 -13.85
C ALA A 335 13.79 11.56 -14.35
N VAL A 336 14.00 11.59 -15.67
CA VAL A 336 15.36 11.58 -16.25
C VAL A 336 16.16 12.81 -15.80
N ASN A 337 15.58 14.01 -15.86
CA ASN A 337 16.28 15.24 -15.46
C ASN A 337 16.58 15.29 -13.96
N GLN A 338 15.80 14.61 -13.12
CA GLN A 338 16.09 14.47 -11.70
C GLN A 338 17.34 13.62 -11.44
N TYR A 339 17.49 12.50 -12.16
CA TYR A 339 18.64 11.59 -11.99
C TYR A 339 19.87 12.02 -12.80
N PHE A 340 19.68 12.75 -13.90
CA PHE A 340 20.73 13.19 -14.82
C PHE A 340 20.64 14.70 -15.10
N PRO A 341 20.75 15.57 -14.07
CA PRO A 341 20.50 17.01 -14.21
C PRO A 341 21.44 17.74 -15.17
N ASN A 342 22.62 17.17 -15.44
CA ASN A 342 23.63 17.74 -16.33
C ASN A 342 23.52 17.25 -17.78
N VAL A 343 22.51 16.44 -18.09
CA VAL A 343 22.31 15.85 -19.41
C VAL A 343 21.02 16.44 -19.99
N PRO A 344 21.09 17.45 -20.88
CA PRO A 344 19.90 18.03 -21.49
C PRO A 344 19.06 16.93 -22.17
N PHE A 345 17.82 16.80 -21.73
CA PHE A 345 16.93 15.75 -22.20
C PHE A 345 15.46 16.19 -22.14
N THR A 346 14.74 15.87 -23.22
CA THR A 346 13.30 15.97 -23.33
C THR A 346 12.84 14.75 -24.09
N ALA A 347 12.01 13.90 -23.46
CA ALA A 347 11.51 12.69 -24.08
C ALA A 347 10.58 13.00 -25.25
N THR A 348 10.68 12.22 -26.33
CA THR A 348 9.74 12.25 -27.46
C THR A 348 9.00 10.92 -27.65
N SER A 349 9.48 9.84 -27.04
CA SER A 349 8.79 8.55 -26.98
C SER A 349 9.11 7.84 -25.65
N ALA A 350 8.14 7.08 -25.14
CA ALA A 350 8.31 6.14 -24.04
C ALA A 350 7.66 4.79 -24.39
N PHE A 351 8.43 3.70 -24.41
CA PHE A 351 7.88 2.34 -24.45
C PHE A 351 7.74 1.82 -23.02
N VAL A 352 6.54 1.42 -22.64
CA VAL A 352 6.18 0.95 -21.29
C VAL A 352 5.85 -0.52 -21.37
N ALA A 353 6.50 -1.35 -20.56
CA ALA A 353 6.14 -2.76 -20.34
C ALA A 353 5.89 -2.98 -18.85
N THR A 354 4.75 -3.58 -18.50
CA THR A 354 4.34 -3.83 -17.11
C THR A 354 4.03 -5.31 -16.93
N TRP A 355 4.59 -5.89 -15.88
CA TRP A 355 4.18 -7.17 -15.31
C TRP A 355 3.37 -6.81 -14.08
N ASP A 356 2.07 -7.05 -14.13
CA ASP A 356 1.12 -6.74 -13.07
C ASP A 356 0.63 -8.02 -12.42
N SER A 357 0.94 -8.19 -11.12
CA SER A 357 0.45 -9.27 -10.28
C SER A 357 0.72 -10.66 -10.88
N VAL A 358 1.86 -10.81 -11.56
CA VAL A 358 2.23 -12.05 -12.24
C VAL A 358 2.76 -13.03 -11.21
N PRO A 359 2.22 -14.25 -11.11
CA PRO A 359 2.70 -15.22 -10.15
C PRO A 359 4.06 -15.80 -10.56
N TYR A 360 4.86 -16.16 -9.57
CA TYR A 360 5.98 -17.08 -9.78
C TYR A 360 5.47 -18.45 -10.22
N TYR A 361 6.24 -19.18 -11.02
CA TYR A 361 5.91 -20.56 -11.40
C TYR A 361 5.76 -21.49 -10.17
N SER A 362 6.52 -21.21 -9.12
CA SER A 362 6.46 -21.91 -7.83
C SER A 362 5.22 -21.60 -6.97
N ASP A 363 4.33 -20.69 -7.41
CA ASP A 363 3.19 -20.15 -6.64
C ASP A 363 3.59 -19.50 -5.28
N GLU A 364 4.86 -19.10 -5.13
CA GLU A 364 5.39 -18.48 -3.89
C GLU A 364 4.96 -17.00 -3.70
N GLY A 365 4.23 -16.44 -4.66
CA GLY A 365 3.69 -15.09 -4.57
C GLY A 365 3.59 -14.40 -5.92
N LEU A 366 3.24 -13.12 -5.89
CA LEU A 366 3.01 -12.29 -7.07
C LEU A 366 4.08 -11.21 -7.19
N VAL A 367 4.36 -10.80 -8.43
CA VAL A 367 5.26 -9.69 -8.73
C VAL A 367 4.60 -8.63 -9.58
N THR A 368 4.88 -7.38 -9.24
CA THR A 368 4.50 -6.21 -10.02
C THR A 368 5.70 -5.31 -10.26
N PHE A 369 6.07 -5.13 -11.52
CA PHE A 369 7.14 -4.22 -11.94
C PHE A 369 6.90 -3.64 -13.33
N GLN A 370 7.54 -2.52 -13.62
CA GLN A 370 7.39 -1.79 -14.88
C GLN A 370 8.75 -1.34 -15.40
N VAL A 371 8.96 -1.48 -16.71
CA VAL A 371 10.10 -0.92 -17.43
C VAL A 371 9.62 0.14 -18.40
N VAL A 372 10.31 1.28 -18.38
CA VAL A 372 10.06 2.39 -19.30
C VAL A 372 11.33 2.68 -20.08
N LEU A 373 11.29 2.46 -21.40
CA LEU A 373 12.34 2.85 -22.33
C LEU A 373 12.03 4.25 -22.86
N VAL A 374 12.79 5.24 -22.42
CA VAL A 374 12.56 6.64 -22.75
C VAL A 374 13.55 7.06 -23.83
N SER A 375 13.08 7.68 -24.91
CA SER A 375 13.92 8.11 -26.03
C SER A 375 13.57 9.53 -26.48
N ASN A 376 14.59 10.25 -26.94
CA ASN A 376 14.41 11.45 -27.76
C ASN A 376 14.98 11.29 -29.18
N GLY A 377 15.31 10.05 -29.57
CA GLY A 377 15.94 9.70 -30.85
C GLY A 377 17.46 9.87 -30.87
N GLU A 378 18.00 10.78 -30.07
CA GLU A 378 19.44 10.94 -29.91
C GLU A 378 19.99 10.18 -28.69
N ARG A 379 19.26 10.23 -27.58
CA ARG A 379 19.59 9.67 -26.26
C ARG A 379 18.45 8.79 -25.79
N SER A 380 18.81 7.80 -24.98
CA SER A 380 17.89 6.80 -24.46
C SER A 380 18.19 6.50 -23.00
N PHE A 381 17.14 6.28 -22.22
CA PHE A 381 17.20 5.95 -20.79
C PHE A 381 16.27 4.77 -20.51
N ILE A 382 16.59 4.01 -19.47
CA ILE A 382 15.77 2.89 -18.97
C ILE A 382 15.40 3.24 -17.54
N LEU A 383 14.10 3.32 -17.27
CA LEU A 383 13.56 3.44 -15.92
C LEU A 383 12.99 2.08 -15.53
N ILE A 384 13.35 1.58 -14.35
CA ILE A 384 12.82 0.34 -13.81
C ILE A 384 12.13 0.68 -12.50
N ASN A 385 10.85 0.35 -12.41
CA ASN A 385 9.98 0.64 -11.28
C ASN A 385 9.51 -0.68 -10.68
N TYR A 386 9.73 -0.89 -9.39
CA TYR A 386 9.26 -2.07 -8.66
C TYR A 386 8.07 -1.70 -7.78
N GLY A 387 6.99 -2.45 -7.89
CA GLY A 387 5.84 -2.39 -6.99
C GLY A 387 5.98 -3.50 -5.95
N ASP A 388 4.91 -4.22 -5.70
CA ASP A 388 4.93 -5.39 -4.81
C ASP A 388 5.71 -6.54 -5.48
N ILE A 389 6.79 -6.98 -4.85
CA ILE A 389 7.60 -8.13 -5.28
C ILE A 389 7.63 -9.11 -4.11
N ALA A 390 6.91 -10.23 -4.23
CA ALA A 390 6.90 -11.26 -3.20
C ALA A 390 8.30 -11.91 -3.03
N GLU A 391 8.61 -12.38 -1.82
CA GLU A 391 9.81 -13.17 -1.58
C GLU A 391 9.69 -14.53 -2.28
N THR A 392 10.80 -15.03 -2.83
CA THR A 392 10.83 -16.33 -3.51
C THR A 392 12.18 -17.03 -3.33
N GLY A 393 12.15 -18.36 -3.34
CA GLY A 393 13.33 -19.22 -3.48
C GLY A 393 13.82 -19.40 -4.92
N GLN A 394 13.09 -18.90 -5.92
CA GLN A 394 13.49 -18.99 -7.32
C GLN A 394 14.76 -18.19 -7.62
N VAL A 395 15.54 -18.68 -8.59
CA VAL A 395 16.71 -17.95 -9.10
C VAL A 395 16.23 -16.77 -9.93
N TRP A 396 16.69 -15.57 -9.61
CA TRP A 396 16.36 -14.34 -10.33
C TRP A 396 17.62 -13.54 -10.70
N LEU A 397 17.51 -12.70 -11.73
CA LEU A 397 18.55 -11.77 -12.16
C LEU A 397 17.95 -10.39 -12.46
N VAL A 398 18.59 -9.35 -11.93
CA VAL A 398 18.39 -7.97 -12.39
C VAL A 398 19.63 -7.55 -13.18
N SER A 399 19.49 -7.25 -14.48
CA SER A 399 20.62 -6.86 -15.33
C SER A 399 20.22 -5.99 -16.52
N GLY A 400 21.13 -5.08 -16.89
CA GLY A 400 21.19 -4.49 -18.23
C GLY A 400 22.53 -4.87 -18.86
N VAL A 401 22.55 -5.82 -19.79
CA VAL A 401 23.80 -6.36 -20.32
C VAL A 401 24.23 -5.60 -21.58
N LYS A 402 25.35 -4.87 -21.48
CA LYS A 402 26.22 -4.57 -22.64
C LYS A 402 27.30 -5.64 -22.73
N ILE A 403 27.62 -6.07 -23.95
CA ILE A 403 28.89 -6.76 -24.23
C ILE A 403 30.05 -5.95 -23.58
N HIS A 404 30.70 -6.57 -22.58
CA HIS A 404 31.92 -6.13 -21.88
C HIS A 404 31.83 -5.05 -20.77
N THR A 405 30.69 -4.82 -20.11
CA THR A 405 30.70 -4.18 -18.78
C THR A 405 29.42 -4.46 -17.99
N GLN A 406 29.53 -4.97 -16.75
CA GLN A 406 28.43 -5.40 -15.89
C GLN A 406 28.26 -4.48 -14.67
N PHE A 407 27.01 -4.26 -14.27
CA PHE A 407 26.64 -4.18 -12.86
C PHE A 407 25.69 -5.35 -12.58
N THR A 408 26.03 -6.17 -11.59
CA THR A 408 25.27 -7.35 -11.17
C THR A 408 24.93 -7.16 -9.71
N ILE A 409 23.64 -7.25 -9.35
CA ILE A 409 23.22 -7.60 -7.99
C ILE A 409 22.70 -9.02 -8.12
N SER A 410 23.54 -10.00 -7.78
CA SER A 410 23.16 -11.39 -7.63
C SER A 410 23.37 -11.76 -6.16
N ARG A 411 22.40 -12.47 -5.57
CA ARG A 411 22.62 -13.14 -4.28
C ARG A 411 23.57 -14.32 -4.53
N ASN A 412 24.83 -14.16 -4.18
CA ASN A 412 25.75 -15.28 -3.95
C ASN A 412 26.06 -15.28 -2.45
N GLU A 413 25.58 -16.33 -1.78
CA GLU A 413 25.85 -16.76 -0.38
C GLU A 413 25.74 -15.73 0.74
#